data_AF-A0AAE0P6Z2-F1
#
_entry.id   AF-A0AAE0P6Z2-F1
#
_cell.length_a   1.000
_cell.length_b   1.000
_cell.length_c   1.000
_cell.angle_alpha   90.00
_cell.angle_beta   90.00
_cell.angle_gamma   90.00
#
_symmetry.space_group_name_H-M   'P 1'
#
loop_
_entity.id
_entity.type
_entity.pdbx_description
1 polymer ?
#
loop_
_entity_poly.entity_id
_entity_poly.type
_entity_poly.pdbx_seq_one_letter_code
_entity_poly.pdbx_strand_id
1 'polypeptide(L)'
;MTENAPQKAGSNGPDATNSIPFYEKQRQRLKELIARKRTLEKKLNMTEDSIYKKETEYLENTPSGNIIIGFDNYTKGTNTAASQRRKTGLTEANRVFSRSSISYNSSPVSIHVHAP
;
A
#
# COMPACT_ATOMS: atom_id res chain seq x y z
N MET A 1 63.54 40.71 -15.76
CA MET A 1 62.57 41.08 -16.81
C MET A 1 62.86 40.20 -18.01
N THR A 2 61.94 39.31 -18.38
CA THR A 2 61.52 38.99 -19.77
C THR A 2 60.44 37.90 -19.72
N GLU A 3 59.37 38.23 -20.42
CA GLU A 3 58.09 37.60 -20.72
C GLU A 3 58.19 36.32 -21.56
N ASN A 4 57.31 35.34 -21.29
CA ASN A 4 56.77 34.42 -22.30
C ASN A 4 55.43 33.82 -21.80
N ALA A 5 54.31 34.38 -22.29
CA ALA A 5 52.98 33.74 -22.30
C ALA A 5 52.87 32.94 -23.62
N PRO A 6 51.99 31.92 -23.82
CA PRO A 6 50.63 31.83 -23.26
C PRO A 6 50.15 30.41 -22.92
N GLN A 7 49.05 30.29 -22.15
CA GLN A 7 47.96 29.39 -22.54
C GLN A 7 46.69 29.61 -21.72
N LYS A 8 45.71 30.15 -22.44
CA LYS A 8 44.31 30.26 -22.08
C LYS A 8 43.69 28.87 -22.23
N ALA A 9 43.43 28.18 -21.13
CA ALA A 9 42.72 26.90 -21.13
C ALA A 9 41.89 26.71 -19.84
N GLY A 10 40.86 27.54 -19.70
CA GLY A 10 39.68 27.22 -18.89
C GLY A 10 38.52 27.11 -19.86
N SER A 11 38.27 25.90 -20.33
CA SER A 11 37.27 25.53 -21.33
C SER A 11 35.89 26.05 -20.95
N ASN A 12 35.39 27.01 -21.74
CA ASN A 12 33.97 27.12 -22.01
C ASN A 12 33.54 25.82 -22.73
N GLY A 13 33.18 24.79 -21.96
CA GLY A 13 32.60 23.57 -22.49
C GLY A 13 31.18 23.83 -23.00
N PRO A 14 30.78 23.32 -24.17
CA PRO A 14 29.47 23.57 -24.78
C PRO A 14 28.31 22.79 -24.12
N ASP A 15 28.28 22.67 -22.79
CA ASP A 15 27.30 21.82 -22.09
C ASP A 15 26.59 22.49 -20.90
N ALA A 16 26.81 23.78 -20.68
CA ALA A 16 26.07 24.53 -19.65
C ALA A 16 24.65 24.92 -20.10
N THR A 17 24.45 25.20 -21.39
CA THR A 17 23.17 25.65 -21.97
C THR A 17 22.17 24.51 -22.21
N ASN A 18 22.63 23.28 -22.45
CA ASN A 18 21.78 22.09 -22.59
C ASN A 18 21.43 21.43 -21.24
N SER A 19 22.17 21.75 -20.17
CA SER A 19 21.92 21.22 -18.82
C SER A 19 20.66 21.81 -18.15
N ILE A 20 20.37 23.09 -18.40
CA ILE A 20 19.24 23.80 -17.78
C ILE A 20 17.87 23.25 -18.27
N PRO A 21 17.64 23.06 -19.59
CA PRO A 21 16.40 22.42 -20.07
C PRO A 21 16.24 20.98 -19.59
N PHE A 22 17.36 20.24 -19.50
CA PHE A 22 17.35 18.88 -18.98
C PHE A 22 16.97 18.85 -17.49
N TYR A 23 17.55 19.73 -16.67
CA TYR A 23 17.23 19.86 -15.26
C TYR A 23 15.74 20.18 -15.04
N GLU A 24 15.17 21.16 -15.75
CA GLU A 24 13.75 21.50 -15.62
C GLU A 24 12.83 20.35 -16.07
N LYS A 25 13.19 19.64 -17.15
CA LYS A 25 12.46 18.43 -17.58
C LYS A 25 12.45 17.36 -16.49
N GLN A 26 13.61 17.09 -15.89
CA GLN A 26 13.74 16.10 -14.82
C GLN A 26 12.98 16.53 -13.55
N ARG A 27 13.00 17.82 -13.21
CA ARG A 27 12.23 18.39 -12.11
C ARG A 27 10.72 18.25 -12.33
N GLN A 28 10.24 18.50 -13.55
CA GLN A 28 8.83 18.31 -13.88
C GLN A 28 8.43 16.82 -13.83
N ARG A 29 9.27 15.92 -14.36
CA ARG A 29 9.07 14.47 -14.27
C ARG A 29 9.00 14.00 -12.82
N LEU A 30 9.86 14.53 -11.95
CA LEU A 30 9.83 14.20 -10.51
C LEU A 30 8.51 14.62 -9.87
N LYS A 31 8.01 15.83 -10.16
CA LYS A 31 6.70 16.30 -9.67
C LYS A 31 5.57 15.38 -10.13
N GLU A 32 5.57 14.98 -11.39
CA GLU A 32 4.59 14.04 -11.94
C GLU A 32 4.65 12.69 -11.23
N LEU A 33 5.85 12.14 -11.03
CA LEU A 33 6.04 10.86 -10.33
C LEU A 33 5.57 10.92 -8.88
N ILE A 34 5.82 12.02 -8.17
CA ILE A 34 5.34 12.23 -6.80
C ILE A 34 3.80 12.30 -6.78
N ALA A 35 3.19 13.03 -7.71
CA ALA A 35 1.73 13.11 -7.81
C ALA A 35 1.10 11.76 -8.16
N ARG A 36 1.72 11.00 -9.07
CA ARG A 36 1.29 9.64 -9.43
C ARG A 36 1.43 8.69 -8.24
N LYS A 37 2.53 8.75 -7.49
CA LYS A 37 2.72 7.97 -6.25
C LYS A 37 1.59 8.23 -5.26
N ARG A 38 1.30 9.50 -4.95
CA ARG A 38 0.19 9.88 -4.05
C ARG A 38 -1.17 9.35 -4.51
N THR A 39 -1.41 9.37 -5.82
CA THR A 39 -2.66 8.84 -6.40
C THR A 39 -2.75 7.32 -6.23
N LEU A 40 -1.64 6.60 -6.43
CA LEU A 40 -1.58 5.15 -6.25
C LEU A 40 -1.75 4.77 -4.79
N GLU A 41 -1.11 5.49 -3.85
CA GLU A 41 -1.29 5.28 -2.41
C GLU A 41 -2.76 5.46 -1.99
N LYS A 42 -3.42 6.51 -2.48
CA LYS A 42 -4.86 6.71 -2.21
C LYS A 42 -5.71 5.54 -2.75
N LYS A 43 -5.43 5.08 -3.98
CA LYS A 43 -6.15 3.95 -4.58
C LYS A 43 -5.91 2.64 -3.84
N LEU A 44 -4.68 2.42 -3.37
CA LEU A 44 -4.32 1.27 -2.56
C LEU A 44 -5.16 1.26 -1.27
N ASN A 45 -5.14 2.35 -0.51
CA ASN A 45 -5.92 2.47 0.73
C ASN A 45 -7.42 2.23 0.49
N MET A 46 -7.99 2.83 -0.56
CA MET A 46 -9.40 2.63 -0.91
C MET A 46 -9.72 1.16 -1.24
N THR A 47 -8.78 0.44 -1.86
CA THR A 47 -8.95 -0.97 -2.21
C THR A 47 -8.85 -1.84 -0.96
N GLU A 48 -7.89 -1.57 -0.09
CA GLU A 48 -7.72 -2.27 1.19
C GLU A 48 -8.95 -2.10 2.09
N ASP A 49 -9.48 -0.89 2.21
CA ASP A 49 -10.73 -0.63 2.93
C ASP A 49 -11.92 -1.40 2.35
N SER A 50 -11.99 -1.50 1.02
CA SER A 50 -13.04 -2.24 0.31
C SER A 50 -12.93 -3.75 0.55
N ILE A 51 -11.70 -4.29 0.54
CA ILE A 51 -11.43 -5.70 0.86
C ILE A 51 -11.88 -5.98 2.29
N TYR A 52 -11.47 -5.16 3.25
CA TYR A 52 -11.80 -5.36 4.66
C TYR A 52 -13.31 -5.36 4.92
N LYS A 53 -14.05 -4.41 4.32
CA LYS A 53 -15.50 -4.33 4.45
C LYS A 53 -16.20 -5.55 3.87
N LYS A 54 -15.86 -5.93 2.64
CA LYS A 54 -16.44 -7.10 1.98
C LYS A 54 -16.13 -8.40 2.70
N GLU A 55 -14.90 -8.53 3.20
CA GLU A 55 -14.47 -9.69 3.96
C GLU A 55 -15.24 -9.80 5.29
N THR A 56 -15.48 -8.67 5.98
CA THR A 56 -16.33 -8.61 7.17
C THR A 56 -17.74 -9.09 6.85
N GLU A 57 -18.38 -8.46 5.86
CA GLU A 57 -19.74 -8.80 5.44
C GLU A 57 -19.87 -10.27 5.04
N TYR A 58 -18.92 -10.80 4.28
CA TYR A 58 -18.93 -12.18 3.84
C TYR A 58 -18.79 -13.16 5.01
N LEU A 59 -17.83 -12.94 5.93
CA LEU A 59 -17.61 -13.82 7.07
C LEU A 59 -18.80 -13.81 8.04
N GLU A 60 -19.44 -12.66 8.26
CA GLU A 60 -20.63 -12.53 9.10
C GLU A 60 -21.84 -13.27 8.50
N ASN A 61 -22.00 -13.20 7.19
CA ASN A 61 -23.12 -13.83 6.47
C ASN A 61 -22.91 -15.33 6.20
N THR A 62 -21.71 -15.87 6.42
CA THR A 62 -21.38 -17.28 6.10
C THR A 62 -20.84 -18.08 7.31
N PRO A 63 -21.56 -18.11 8.45
CA PRO A 63 -21.08 -18.77 9.67
C PRO A 63 -21.11 -20.31 9.60
N SER A 64 -21.90 -20.87 8.69
CA SER A 64 -22.08 -22.33 8.51
C SER A 64 -21.15 -22.94 7.48
N GLY A 65 -20.20 -22.16 6.97
CA GLY A 65 -19.19 -22.61 6.01
C GLY A 65 -18.94 -21.56 4.95
N ASN A 66 -17.68 -21.47 4.52
CA ASN A 66 -17.23 -20.50 3.54
C ASN A 66 -15.89 -20.93 2.96
N ILE A 67 -15.37 -20.15 2.01
CA ILE A 67 -14.11 -20.45 1.33
C ILE A 67 -12.88 -20.49 2.25
N ILE A 68 -12.96 -19.95 3.47
CA ILE A 68 -11.84 -19.94 4.42
C ILE A 68 -11.82 -21.22 5.27
N ILE A 69 -12.99 -21.67 5.73
CA ILE A 69 -13.10 -22.80 6.68
C ILE A 69 -13.70 -24.08 6.08
N GLY A 70 -14.09 -24.04 4.80
CA GLY A 70 -14.75 -25.15 4.10
C GLY A 70 -16.27 -25.17 4.27
N PHE A 71 -16.92 -26.09 3.55
CA PHE A 71 -18.39 -26.19 3.43
C PHE A 71 -18.99 -27.42 4.15
N ASP A 72 -18.19 -28.19 4.91
CA ASP A 72 -18.64 -29.44 5.55
C ASP A 72 -19.80 -29.24 6.53
N ASN A 73 -19.92 -28.05 7.10
CA ASN A 73 -20.96 -27.69 8.06
C ASN A 73 -22.33 -27.45 7.39
N TYR A 74 -22.41 -27.28 6.07
CA TYR A 74 -23.67 -27.18 5.34
C TYR A 74 -24.42 -28.51 5.25
N THR A 75 -23.69 -29.64 5.23
CA THR A 75 -24.30 -30.97 5.05
C THR A 75 -24.61 -31.67 6.37
N LYS A 76 -23.85 -31.37 7.44
CA LYS A 76 -23.92 -32.10 8.72
C LYS A 76 -24.82 -31.44 9.78
N GLY A 77 -25.34 -30.24 9.52
CA GLY A 77 -26.16 -29.49 10.47
C GLY A 77 -25.34 -28.91 11.62
N THR A 78 -25.56 -27.63 11.93
CA THR A 78 -24.76 -26.82 12.88
C THR A 78 -25.04 -27.11 14.36
N ASN A 79 -25.40 -28.35 14.73
CA ASN A 79 -25.92 -28.68 16.07
C ASN A 79 -24.86 -29.02 17.13
N THR A 80 -23.57 -28.75 16.89
CA THR A 80 -22.54 -28.95 17.91
C THR A 80 -22.16 -27.63 18.58
N ALA A 81 -22.42 -27.52 19.88
CA ALA A 81 -22.09 -26.37 20.72
C ALA A 81 -20.59 -25.97 20.70
N ALA A 82 -19.71 -26.90 20.28
CA ALA A 82 -18.29 -26.66 20.05
C ALA A 82 -18.00 -25.72 18.85
N SER A 83 -18.89 -25.68 17.85
CA SER A 83 -18.75 -24.82 16.67
C SER A 83 -19.08 -23.35 16.96
N GLN A 84 -19.83 -23.08 18.05
CA GLN A 84 -20.29 -21.74 18.41
C GLN A 84 -19.28 -20.95 19.27
N ARG A 85 -18.48 -21.62 20.12
CA ARG A 85 -17.44 -20.96 20.96
C ARG A 85 -16.17 -20.55 20.21
N ARG A 86 -15.94 -21.08 19.01
CA ARG A 86 -14.85 -20.65 18.11
C ARG A 86 -15.17 -19.39 17.31
N LYS A 87 -16.43 -18.92 17.33
CA LYS A 87 -16.95 -17.90 16.40
C LYS A 87 -16.44 -16.46 16.61
N THR A 88 -15.99 -16.08 17.80
CA THR A 88 -15.65 -14.67 18.10
C THR A 88 -14.16 -14.36 18.09
N GLY A 89 -13.28 -15.35 18.24
CA GLY A 89 -11.83 -15.17 18.22
C GLY A 89 -11.15 -15.53 16.89
N LEU A 90 -11.77 -16.40 16.07
CA LEU A 90 -11.20 -16.82 14.78
C LEU A 90 -11.52 -15.85 13.63
N THR A 91 -12.47 -14.93 13.79
CA THR A 91 -12.89 -14.03 12.72
C THR A 91 -11.75 -13.18 12.18
N GLU A 92 -10.89 -12.63 13.05
CA GLU A 92 -9.73 -11.83 12.62
C GLU A 92 -8.61 -12.68 12.00
N ALA A 93 -8.42 -13.91 12.49
CA ALA A 93 -7.47 -14.86 11.90
C ALA A 93 -7.91 -15.32 10.49
N ASN A 94 -9.22 -15.37 10.26
CA ASN A 94 -9.83 -15.79 8.99
C ASN A 94 -9.88 -14.68 7.92
N ARG A 95 -9.37 -13.47 8.23
CA ARG A 95 -9.27 -12.36 7.28
C ARG A 95 -8.08 -12.50 6.31
N VAL A 96 -8.02 -13.62 5.60
CA VAL A 96 -6.86 -13.96 4.77
C VAL A 96 -6.63 -12.95 3.63
N PHE A 97 -7.68 -12.29 3.13
CA PHE A 97 -7.55 -11.31 2.06
C PHE A 97 -6.95 -10.01 2.58
N SER A 98 -7.46 -9.47 3.69
CA SER A 98 -6.87 -8.28 4.31
C SER A 98 -5.42 -8.55 4.74
N ARG A 99 -5.17 -9.72 5.35
CA ARG A 99 -3.83 -10.13 5.81
C ARG A 99 -2.82 -10.42 4.70
N SER A 100 -3.28 -10.57 3.45
CA SER A 100 -2.40 -10.73 2.29
C SER A 100 -1.69 -9.44 1.89
N SER A 101 -2.17 -8.28 2.35
CA SER A 101 -1.47 -7.01 2.15
C SER A 101 -0.45 -6.76 3.26
N ILE A 102 0.81 -6.55 2.87
CA ILE A 102 1.90 -6.14 3.76
C ILE A 102 1.61 -4.76 4.36
N SER A 103 1.05 -3.85 3.56
CA SER A 103 0.69 -2.49 4.01
C SER A 103 -0.43 -2.52 5.05
N TYR A 104 -1.39 -3.44 4.91
CA TYR A 104 -2.45 -3.65 5.89
C TYR A 104 -1.89 -4.20 7.22
N ASN A 105 -1.04 -5.23 7.18
CA ASN A 105 -0.43 -5.78 8.40
C ASN A 105 0.51 -4.78 9.11
N SER A 106 1.13 -3.86 8.35
CA SER A 106 2.00 -2.80 8.88
C SER A 106 1.23 -1.56 9.34
N SER A 107 -0.08 -1.49 9.06
CA SER A 107 -0.99 -0.51 9.65
C SER A 107 -1.77 -1.18 10.78
N PRO A 108 -1.15 -1.44 11.94
CA PRO A 108 -1.94 -1.74 13.12
C PRO A 108 -2.87 -0.55 13.29
N VAL A 109 -4.17 -0.84 13.29
CA VAL A 109 -5.30 0.02 13.68
C VAL A 109 -4.78 1.32 14.25
N SER A 110 -4.89 2.42 13.49
CA SER A 110 -4.66 3.76 14.03
C SER A 110 -5.45 3.84 15.33
N ILE A 111 -4.72 3.70 16.43
CA ILE A 111 -5.20 3.93 17.77
C ILE A 111 -5.91 5.26 17.72
N HIS A 112 -7.23 5.21 17.82
CA HIS A 112 -8.07 6.38 17.90
C HIS A 112 -7.69 7.05 19.23
N VAL A 113 -6.68 7.92 19.18
CA VAL A 113 -6.32 8.81 20.27
C VAL A 113 -7.44 9.83 20.39
N HIS A 114 -8.48 9.46 21.11
CA HIS A 114 -9.40 10.40 21.71
C HIS A 114 -8.59 11.15 22.78
N ALA A 115 -8.12 12.35 22.44
CA ALA A 115 -7.55 13.28 23.40
C ALA A 115 -8.70 13.95 24.19
N PRO A 116 -8.56 14.10 25.51
CA PRO A 116 -9.56 14.76 26.38
C PRO A 116 -9.68 16.27 26.13
#